data_AF-K0UA98-F1
#
_entry.id   AF-K0UA98-F1
#
_cell.length_a   1.000
_cell.length_b   1.000
_cell.length_c   1.000
_cell.angle_alpha   90.00
_cell.angle_beta   90.00
_cell.angle_gamma   90.00
#
_symmetry.space_group_name_H-M   'P 1'
#
loop_
_entity.id
_entity.type
_entity.pdbx_description
1 polymer ?
#
loop_
_entity_poly.entity_id
_entity_poly.type
_entity_poly.pdbx_seq_one_letter_code
_entity_poly.pdbx_strand_id
1 'polypeptide(L)'
;YIPFDTEAANLFFQLVSTRYEKSSIILTSNLPFSRWGQVFGEATIASAMIDRIVHHADVIALKGASYRIKHTPIDTLPSVEADRQADSTP
;
A
#
# COMPACT_ATOMS: atom_id res chain seq x y z
N TYR A 1 8.83 7.83 2.28
CA TYR A 1 8.60 6.90 1.15
C TYR A 1 9.10 7.58 -0.12
N ILE A 2 9.82 6.87 -0.99
CA ILE A 2 10.14 7.39 -2.32
C ILE A 2 8.82 7.29 -3.11
N PRO A 3 8.21 8.42 -3.55
CA PRO A 3 7.04 8.37 -4.41
C PRO A 3 7.39 7.56 -5.65
N PHE A 4 6.47 6.75 -6.18
CA PHE A 4 6.73 6.17 -7.49
C PHE A 4 6.96 7.33 -8.45
N ASP A 5 8.01 7.23 -9.27
CA ASP A 5 8.05 8.07 -10.44
C ASP A 5 6.86 7.68 -11.34
N THR A 6 6.43 8.62 -12.17
CA THR A 6 5.28 8.40 -13.06
C THR A 6 5.48 7.16 -13.94
N GLU A 7 6.74 6.84 -14.27
CA GLU A 7 7.10 5.66 -15.05
C GLU A 7 6.84 4.35 -14.28
N ALA A 8 7.29 4.22 -13.03
CA ALA A 8 7.00 3.03 -12.22
C ALA A 8 5.50 2.87 -11.97
N ALA A 9 4.76 3.98 -11.78
CA ALA A 9 3.31 3.94 -11.59
C ALA A 9 2.63 3.35 -12.84
N ASN A 10 3.06 3.79 -14.02
CA ASN A 10 2.58 3.27 -15.31
C ASN A 10 2.96 1.79 -15.51
N LEU A 11 4.18 1.38 -15.19
CA LEU A 11 4.61 -0.02 -15.28
C LEU A 11 3.79 -0.92 -14.35
N PHE A 12 3.53 -0.49 -13.12
CA PHE A 12 2.68 -1.22 -12.19
C PHE A 12 1.24 -1.29 -12.69
N PHE A 13 0.72 -0.22 -13.29
CA PHE A 13 -0.59 -0.22 -13.94
C PHE A 13 -0.68 -1.22 -15.10
N GLN A 14 0.34 -1.28 -15.95
CA GLN A 14 0.41 -2.25 -17.03
C GLN A 14 0.47 -3.68 -16.51
N LEU A 15 1.25 -3.93 -15.45
CA LEU A 15 1.33 -5.25 -14.80
C LEU A 15 -0.05 -5.69 -14.29
N VAL A 16 -0.71 -4.83 -13.50
CA VAL A 16 -2.05 -5.10 -12.96
C VAL A 16 -3.05 -5.33 -14.08
N SER A 17 -3.08 -4.45 -15.08
CA SER A 17 -4.02 -4.55 -16.22
C SER A 17 -3.80 -5.81 -17.06
N THR A 18 -2.55 -6.24 -17.23
CA THR A 18 -2.24 -7.46 -18.00
C THR A 18 -2.65 -8.73 -17.27
N ARG A 19 -2.65 -8.70 -15.93
CA ARG A 19 -3.01 -9.84 -15.07
C ARG A 19 -4.49 -9.85 -14.69
N TYR A 20 -5.15 -8.70 -14.72
CA TYR A 20 -6.57 -8.56 -14.46
C TYR A 20 -7.37 -9.55 -15.31
N GLU A 21 -8.24 -10.33 -14.64
CA GLU A 21 -9.05 -11.42 -15.23
C GLU A 21 -8.27 -12.57 -15.91
N LYS A 22 -6.94 -12.62 -15.80
CA LYS A 22 -6.10 -13.66 -16.43
C LYS A 22 -5.28 -14.48 -15.44
N SER A 23 -4.87 -13.91 -14.31
CA SER A 23 -4.04 -14.60 -13.31
C SER A 23 -4.14 -13.93 -11.95
N SER A 24 -3.94 -14.68 -10.88
CA SER A 24 -3.92 -14.14 -9.51
C SER A 24 -2.65 -13.32 -9.23
N ILE A 25 -2.80 -12.28 -8.42
CA ILE A 25 -1.69 -11.48 -7.88
C ILE A 25 -1.82 -11.42 -6.36
N ILE A 26 -0.73 -11.65 -5.63
CA ILE A 26 -0.64 -11.38 -4.20
C ILE A 26 0.08 -10.05 -4.00
N LEU A 27 -0.59 -9.10 -3.35
CA LEU A 27 -0.04 -7.78 -3.02
C LEU A 27 0.02 -7.62 -1.50
N THR A 28 1.12 -7.06 -1.01
CA THR A 28 1.25 -6.65 0.38
C THR A 28 1.54 -5.16 0.41
N SER A 29 0.81 -4.44 1.25
CA SER A 29 1.03 -3.00 1.46
C SER A 29 0.95 -2.70 2.94
N ASN A 30 1.89 -1.88 3.40
CA ASN A 30 1.87 -1.28 4.73
C ASN A 30 1.12 0.06 4.73
N LEU A 31 0.62 0.52 3.58
CA LEU A 31 -0.15 1.76 3.45
C LEU A 31 -1.62 1.43 3.17
N PRO A 32 -2.57 2.13 3.83
CA PRO A 32 -3.98 2.01 3.49
C PRO A 32 -4.23 2.56 2.08
N PHE A 33 -5.27 2.04 1.40
CA PHE A 33 -5.63 2.47 0.05
C PHE A 33 -5.86 3.98 -0.07
N SER A 34 -6.32 4.65 0.99
CA SER A 34 -6.49 6.12 1.03
C SER A 34 -5.18 6.89 0.81
N ARG A 35 -4.02 6.31 1.15
CA ARG A 35 -2.70 6.92 0.97
C ARG A 35 -2.03 6.54 -0.35
N TRP A 36 -2.64 5.66 -1.16
CA TRP A 36 -2.05 5.26 -2.44
C TRP A 36 -2.00 6.40 -3.48
N GLY A 37 -2.83 7.43 -3.34
CA GLY A 37 -2.72 8.64 -4.16
C GLY A 37 -1.34 9.32 -4.04
N GLN A 38 -0.71 9.26 -2.86
CA GLN A 38 0.63 9.79 -2.63
C GLN A 38 1.72 8.89 -3.23
N VAL A 39 1.42 7.60 -3.42
CA VAL A 39 2.35 6.62 -3.97
C VAL A 39 2.39 6.73 -5.49
N PHE A 40 1.22 6.77 -6.14
CA PHE A 40 1.10 6.79 -7.61
C PHE A 40 1.11 8.20 -8.23
N GLY A 41 1.36 9.24 -7.43
CA GLY A 41 1.46 10.63 -7.88
C GLY A 41 0.12 11.31 -8.18
N GLU A 42 -0.87 10.59 -8.72
CA GLU A 42 -2.20 11.12 -9.02
C GLU A 42 -3.33 10.28 -8.40
N ALA A 43 -4.25 10.94 -7.70
CA ALA A 43 -5.38 10.29 -7.03
C ALA A 43 -6.31 9.54 -8.02
N THR A 44 -6.46 10.05 -9.25
CA THR A 44 -7.26 9.43 -10.31
C THR A 44 -6.69 8.07 -10.71
N ILE A 45 -5.37 8.00 -10.97
CA ILE A 45 -4.67 6.78 -11.38
C ILE A 45 -4.69 5.76 -10.24
N ALA A 46 -4.42 6.22 -9.02
CA ALA A 46 -4.48 5.37 -7.83
C ALA A 46 -5.88 4.75 -7.66
N SER A 47 -6.95 5.55 -7.78
CA SER A 47 -8.33 5.07 -7.63
C SER A 47 -8.69 4.04 -8.70
N ALA A 48 -8.37 4.32 -9.97
CA ALA A 48 -8.65 3.39 -11.06
C ALA A 48 -7.84 2.08 -10.96
N MET A 49 -6.66 2.12 -10.36
CA MET A 49 -5.85 0.94 -10.11
C MET A 49 -6.39 0.12 -8.93
N ILE A 50 -6.75 0.78 -7.82
CA ILE A 50 -7.37 0.14 -6.67
C ILE A 50 -8.64 -0.59 -7.12
N ASP A 51 -9.49 0.07 -7.90
CA ASP A 51 -10.72 -0.51 -8.44
C ASP A 51 -10.46 -1.85 -9.17
N ARG A 52 -9.48 -1.88 -10.09
CA ARG A 52 -9.09 -3.10 -10.81
C ARG A 52 -8.55 -4.20 -9.89
N ILE A 53 -7.78 -3.84 -8.87
CA ILE A 53 -7.19 -4.81 -7.93
C ILE A 53 -8.29 -5.41 -7.05
N VAL A 54 -9.16 -4.57 -6.50
CA VAL A 54 -10.14 -4.99 -5.47
C VAL A 54 -11.37 -5.67 -6.06
N HIS A 55 -11.66 -5.48 -7.35
CA HIS A 55 -12.85 -6.06 -7.99
C HIS A 55 -12.96 -7.58 -7.82
N HIS A 56 -11.84 -8.31 -7.80
CA HIS A 56 -11.78 -9.77 -7.58
C HIS A 56 -10.78 -10.20 -6.49
N ALA A 57 -10.53 -9.35 -5.48
CA ALA A 57 -9.56 -9.65 -4.44
C ALA A 57 -10.17 -9.90 -3.06
N ASP A 58 -9.55 -10.81 -2.32
CA ASP A 58 -9.74 -10.95 -0.88
C ASP A 58 -8.79 -10.00 -0.13
N VAL A 59 -9.34 -8.98 0.52
CA VAL A 59 -8.55 -7.99 1.28
C VAL A 59 -8.38 -8.46 2.73
N ILE A 60 -7.15 -8.81 3.09
CA ILE A 60 -6.81 -9.26 4.44
C ILE A 60 -6.11 -8.13 5.19
N ALA A 61 -6.81 -7.50 6.14
CA ALA A 61 -6.24 -6.49 7.02
C ALA A 61 -5.45 -7.13 8.17
N LEU A 62 -4.12 -7.08 8.08
CA LEU A 62 -3.23 -7.59 9.12
C LEU A 62 -3.15 -6.60 10.29
N LYS A 63 -3.37 -7.10 11.51
CA LYS A 63 -3.25 -6.34 12.76
C LYS A 63 -2.32 -7.08 13.71
N GLY A 64 -1.60 -6.34 14.54
CA GLY A 64 -0.72 -6.90 15.58
C GLY A 64 0.64 -6.21 15.64
N ALA A 65 1.40 -6.55 16.67
CA ALA A 65 2.78 -6.09 16.81
C ALA A 65 3.66 -6.71 15.72
N SER A 66 4.71 -5.97 15.33
CA SER A 66 5.64 -6.47 14.33
C SER A 66 6.38 -7.70 14.85
N TYR A 67 6.46 -8.73 14.01
CA TYR A 67 7.21 -9.93 14.36
C TYR A 67 8.70 -9.63 14.60
N ARG A 68 9.25 -8.58 13.98
CA ARG A 68 10.67 -8.20 14.08
C ARG A 68 11.08 -7.78 15.50
N ILE A 69 10.14 -7.29 16.30
CA ILE A 69 10.38 -6.79 17.67
C ILE A 69 9.97 -7.79 18.75
N LYS A 70 9.56 -9.01 18.36
CA LYS A 70 9.09 -10.04 19.30
C LYS A 70 10.09 -10.42 20.41
N HIS A 71 11.38 -10.17 20.19
CA HIS A 71 12.46 -10.43 21.15
C HIS A 71 13.20 -9.16 21.59
N THR A 72 12.59 -7.99 21.37
CA THR A 72 13.18 -6.69 21.67
C THR A 72 12.26 -5.98 22.66
N PRO A 73 12.77 -5.20 23.63
CA PRO A 73 11.96 -4.45 24.59
C PRO A 73 11.17 -3.28 23.98
N ILE A 74 11.04 -3.25 22.65
CA ILE A 74 10.33 -2.20 21.90
C ILE A 74 8.95 -2.74 21.58
N ASP A 75 7.89 -2.10 22.08
CA ASP A 75 6.50 -2.54 21.89
C ASP A 75 5.90 -2.11 20.53
N THR A 76 6.44 -1.08 19.87
CA THR A 76 5.93 -0.56 18.59
C THR A 76 7.07 -0.22 17.63
N LEU A 77 6.88 -0.48 16.34
CA LEU A 77 7.87 -0.09 15.33
C LEU A 77 7.98 1.44 15.24
N PRO A 78 9.20 2.02 15.20
CA PRO A 78 9.39 3.46 15.05
C PRO A 78 8.71 4.05 13.80
N SER A 79 8.64 3.27 12.72
CA SER A 79 7.95 3.69 11.48
C SER A 79 6.45 3.86 11.67
N VAL A 80 5.82 3.04 12.53
CA VAL A 80 4.38 3.12 12.84
C VAL A 80 4.09 4.33 13.73
N GLU A 81 5.01 4.69 14.61
CA GLU A 81 4.90 5.91 15.44
C GLU A 81 5.06 7.17 14.59
N ALA A 82 6.02 7.19 13.67
CA ALA A 82 6.21 8.30 12.73
C ALA A 82 4.96 8.55 11.86
N ASP A 83 4.32 7.49 11.37
CA ASP A 83 3.09 7.60 10.57
C ASP A 83 1.88 8.12 11.37
N ARG A 84 1.80 7.80 12.68
CA ARG A 84 0.75 8.32 13.58
C ARG A 84 0.94 9.80 13.90
N GLN A 85 2.18 10.24 14.11
CA GLN A 85 2.49 11.65 14.35
C GLN A 85 2.20 12.52 13.12
N ALA A 86 2.45 12.01 11.91
CA ALA A 86 2.10 12.69 10.68
C ALA A 86 0.59 12.89 10.49
N ASP A 87 -0.25 11.97 10.99
CA ASP A 87 -1.72 12.05 10.93
C ASP A 87 -2.34 12.93 12.04
N SER A 88 -1.53 13.32 13.04
CA SER A 88 -1.96 14.09 14.22
C SER A 88 -1.68 15.59 14.08
N THR A 89 -1.06 16.02 12.98
CA THR A 89 -0.74 17.43 12.72
C THR A 89 -1.87 18.02 11.85
N PRO A 90 -2.54 19.10 12.30
CA PRO A 90 -3.67 19.70 11.57
C PRO A 90 -3.28 20.35 10.25
#